data_AF-A0A2D7MHR6-F1
#
_entry.id   AF-A0A2D7MHR6-F1
#
_cell.length_a   1.000
_cell.length_b   1.000
_cell.length_c   1.000
_cell.angle_alpha   90.00
_cell.angle_beta   90.00
_cell.angle_gamma   90.00
#
_symmetry.space_group_name_H-M   'P 1'
#
loop_
_entity.id
_entity.type
_entity.pdbx_description
1 polymer ?
#
loop_
_entity_poly.entity_id
_entity_poly.type
_entity_poly.pdbx_seq_one_letter_code
_entity_poly.pdbx_strand_id
1 'polypeptide(L)'
;HLGSIFMAFFNNLPIFGKLINSLGWEEIWKKAGYSPVPLASTDILTGLQTGLINAIPTMPIYALTQQSFGIAKNMLDLKWGVVMAGIIFDSKVWKRIPIKYHKEMKSVLDDILERNQKLNRESEKKSIKIMVENGLTVHSLTEKEIDIWVEEVREFQYLLKGDVIPEEIYNKVINLIKN
;
A
#
# COMPACT_ATOMS: atom_id res chain seq x y z
N HIS A 1 -5.09 13.50 -3.91
CA HIS A 1 -4.91 12.82 -2.61
C HIS A 1 -5.78 11.56 -2.53
N LEU A 2 -5.27 10.45 -3.07
CA LEU A 2 -5.93 9.14 -3.13
C LEU A 2 -5.47 8.25 -1.96
N GLY A 3 -6.41 7.47 -1.42
CA GLY A 3 -6.22 6.10 -0.91
C GLY A 3 -5.40 5.92 0.38
N SER A 4 -5.86 4.98 1.20
CA SER A 4 -5.24 4.56 2.44
C SER A 4 -3.77 4.17 2.27
N ILE A 5 -2.99 4.41 3.31
CA ILE A 5 -1.54 4.49 3.26
C ILE A 5 -0.92 3.13 3.60
N PHE A 6 0.00 2.69 2.75
CA PHE A 6 0.85 1.54 3.01
C PHE A 6 1.89 1.93 4.07
N MET A 7 1.96 1.21 5.19
CA MET A 7 3.00 1.41 6.20
C MET A 7 3.80 0.14 6.38
N ALA A 8 5.11 0.30 6.58
CA ALA A 8 6.01 -0.81 6.81
C ALA A 8 6.16 -1.03 8.32
N PHE A 9 5.81 -2.23 8.78
CA PHE A 9 5.99 -2.67 10.16
C PHE A 9 7.27 -3.50 10.23
N PHE A 10 8.12 -3.26 11.22
CA PHE A 10 9.44 -3.87 11.38
C PHE A 10 9.64 -4.48 12.79
N ASN A 11 10.31 -5.64 12.84
CA ASN A 11 10.75 -6.24 14.11
C ASN A 11 12.00 -5.55 14.70
N ASN A 12 12.95 -5.13 13.85
CA ASN A 12 14.16 -4.39 14.19
C ASN A 12 14.46 -3.37 13.08
N LEU A 13 15.10 -2.24 13.38
CA LEU A 13 15.61 -1.26 12.40
C LEU A 13 16.95 -1.75 11.84
N PRO A 14 16.94 -2.41 10.68
CA PRO A 14 17.95 -2.10 9.67
C PRO A 14 17.30 -1.82 8.32
N ILE A 15 17.98 -0.97 7.56
CA ILE A 15 17.56 -0.25 6.34
C ILE A 15 17.17 -1.16 5.15
N PHE A 16 17.16 -2.49 5.30
CA PHE A 16 16.76 -3.41 4.22
C PHE A 16 15.86 -4.54 4.76
N GLY A 17 14.54 -4.39 4.56
CA GLY A 17 13.52 -5.34 5.00
C GLY A 17 13.20 -6.42 3.96
N LYS A 18 12.88 -7.63 4.43
CA LYS A 18 12.34 -8.71 3.60
C LYS A 18 10.84 -8.48 3.40
N LEU A 19 10.41 -8.16 2.16
CA LEU A 19 9.02 -7.81 1.82
C LEU A 19 8.26 -8.98 1.18
N ILE A 20 6.94 -9.02 1.32
CA ILE A 20 6.08 -9.99 0.62
C ILE A 20 5.66 -9.39 -0.72
N ASN A 21 5.74 -10.13 -1.85
CA ASN A 21 5.14 -9.65 -3.11
C ASN A 21 4.73 -10.71 -4.14
N SER A 22 3.85 -10.33 -5.07
CA SER A 22 3.38 -11.16 -6.19
C SER A 22 4.41 -11.27 -7.33
N LEU A 23 4.29 -12.33 -8.15
CA LEU A 23 5.32 -12.89 -9.05
C LEU A 23 6.13 -11.92 -9.93
N GLY A 24 5.57 -10.78 -10.37
CA GLY A 24 6.31 -9.78 -11.17
C GLY A 24 7.14 -8.78 -10.35
N TRP A 25 6.77 -8.55 -9.09
CA TRP A 25 7.41 -7.55 -8.24
C TRP A 25 8.56 -8.09 -7.41
N GLU A 26 8.61 -9.41 -7.20
CA GLU A 26 9.70 -10.05 -6.48
C GLU A 26 11.06 -9.78 -7.15
N GLU A 27 11.11 -9.87 -8.49
CA GLU A 27 12.33 -9.62 -9.24
C GLU A 27 12.75 -8.14 -9.17
N ILE A 28 11.79 -7.21 -9.22
CA ILE A 28 12.07 -5.78 -9.05
C ILE A 28 12.65 -5.50 -7.66
N TRP A 29 12.04 -6.05 -6.61
CA TRP A 29 12.54 -5.88 -5.25
C TRP A 29 13.94 -6.48 -5.06
N LYS A 30 14.22 -7.63 -5.66
CA LYS A 30 15.58 -8.21 -5.67
C LYS A 30 16.58 -7.30 -6.37
N LYS A 31 16.23 -6.78 -7.54
CA LYS A 31 17.08 -5.83 -8.29
C LYS A 31 17.29 -4.51 -7.54
N ALA A 32 16.32 -4.09 -6.74
CA ALA A 32 16.40 -2.94 -5.84
C ALA A 32 17.14 -3.24 -4.51
N GLY A 33 17.78 -4.41 -4.37
CA GLY A 33 18.59 -4.74 -3.18
C GLY A 33 17.80 -5.29 -1.99
N TYR A 34 16.50 -5.50 -2.12
CA TYR A 34 15.66 -6.10 -1.09
C TYR A 34 15.69 -7.63 -1.19
N SER A 35 15.31 -8.30 -0.10
CA SER A 35 15.21 -9.76 -0.03
C SER A 35 13.75 -10.19 0.11
N PRO A 36 12.92 -10.05 -0.94
CA PRO A 36 11.50 -10.39 -0.85
C PRO A 36 11.31 -11.90 -0.63
N VAL A 37 10.29 -12.25 0.15
CA VAL A 37 9.89 -13.64 0.40
C VAL A 37 8.46 -13.81 -0.10
N PRO A 38 8.23 -14.61 -1.16
CA PRO A 38 6.88 -14.91 -1.61
C PRO A 38 6.17 -15.73 -0.54
N LEU A 39 5.10 -15.18 0.01
CA LEU A 39 4.40 -15.75 1.16
C LEU A 39 2.88 -15.56 1.01
N ALA A 40 2.11 -16.58 1.36
CA ALA A 40 0.66 -16.44 1.46
C ALA A 40 0.31 -15.52 2.64
N SER A 41 -0.78 -14.76 2.54
CA SER A 41 -1.21 -13.86 3.62
C SER A 41 -1.48 -14.59 4.93
N THR A 42 -1.88 -15.86 4.87
CA THR A 42 -2.11 -16.73 6.03
C THR A 42 -0.83 -17.04 6.82
N ASP A 43 0.33 -16.97 6.18
CA ASP A 43 1.60 -17.39 6.79
C ASP A 43 2.39 -16.18 7.35
N ILE A 44 1.87 -14.96 7.19
CA ILE A 44 2.53 -13.71 7.60
C ILE A 44 2.96 -13.73 9.07
N LEU A 45 2.04 -14.10 9.96
CA LEU A 45 2.30 -14.11 11.40
C LEU A 45 3.39 -15.12 11.76
N THR A 46 3.31 -16.34 11.23
CA THR A 46 4.33 -17.37 11.39
C THR A 46 5.67 -16.91 10.81
N GLY A 47 5.65 -16.25 9.64
CA GLY A 47 6.84 -15.71 9.01
C GLY A 47 7.53 -14.64 9.86
N LEU A 48 6.74 -13.77 10.51
CA LEU A 48 7.25 -12.77 11.45
C LEU A 48 7.78 -13.40 12.75
N GLN A 49 7.08 -14.40 13.29
CA GLN A 49 7.47 -15.10 14.53
C GLN A 49 8.76 -15.88 14.37
N THR A 50 8.94 -16.55 13.24
CA THR A 50 10.13 -17.37 12.93
C THR A 50 11.31 -16.53 12.45
N GLY A 51 11.09 -15.26 12.11
CA GLY A 51 12.10 -14.39 11.51
C GLY A 51 12.37 -14.69 10.03
N LEU A 52 11.52 -15.50 9.38
CA LEU A 52 11.57 -15.70 7.92
C LEU A 52 11.44 -14.36 7.19
N ILE A 53 10.52 -13.51 7.67
CA ILE A 53 10.39 -12.11 7.29
C ILE A 53 10.54 -11.23 8.54
N ASN A 54 11.04 -10.01 8.35
CA ASN A 54 11.22 -9.03 9.43
C ASN A 54 10.41 -7.75 9.22
N ALA A 55 9.78 -7.63 8.04
CA ALA A 55 8.97 -6.50 7.67
C ALA A 55 7.73 -6.95 6.91
N ILE A 56 6.62 -6.25 7.11
CA ILE A 56 5.47 -6.36 6.23
C ILE A 56 4.98 -4.97 5.86
N PRO A 57 4.58 -4.79 4.61
CA PRO A 57 3.90 -3.57 4.26
C PRO A 57 2.39 -3.82 4.22
N THR A 58 1.64 -3.08 5.02
CA THR A 58 0.20 -3.32 5.19
C THR A 58 -0.52 -2.06 5.65
N MET A 59 -1.86 -2.09 5.60
CA MET A 59 -2.68 -1.02 6.18
C MET A 59 -2.79 -1.21 7.70
N PRO A 60 -2.81 -0.13 8.50
CA PRO A 60 -2.94 -0.23 9.95
C PRO A 60 -4.13 -1.02 10.45
N ILE A 61 -5.26 -0.95 9.75
CA ILE A 61 -6.44 -1.75 10.11
C ILE A 61 -6.16 -3.24 10.01
N TYR A 62 -5.41 -3.69 9.01
CA TYR A 62 -5.02 -5.09 8.84
C TYR A 62 -3.96 -5.51 9.85
N ALA A 63 -3.01 -4.63 10.15
CA ALA A 63 -2.02 -4.89 11.20
C ALA A 63 -2.70 -5.08 12.57
N LEU A 64 -3.69 -4.23 12.88
CA LEU A 64 -4.50 -4.34 14.08
C LEU A 64 -5.35 -5.61 14.10
N THR A 65 -6.14 -5.88 13.05
CA THR A 65 -7.07 -7.02 13.06
C THR A 65 -6.34 -8.37 13.08
N GLN A 66 -5.21 -8.48 12.41
CA GLN A 66 -4.38 -9.69 12.41
C GLN A 66 -3.40 -9.75 13.57
N GLN A 67 -3.34 -8.72 14.42
CA GLN A 67 -2.43 -8.63 15.57
C GLN A 67 -0.94 -8.71 15.20
N SER A 68 -0.58 -8.38 13.95
CA SER A 68 0.82 -8.44 13.50
C SER A 68 1.71 -7.44 14.26
N PHE A 69 1.14 -6.34 14.75
CA PHE A 69 1.84 -5.35 15.57
C PHE A 69 2.34 -5.89 16.91
N GLY A 70 1.74 -6.99 17.41
CA GLY A 70 2.22 -7.66 18.62
C GLY A 70 3.60 -8.30 18.44
N ILE A 71 3.96 -8.64 17.20
CA ILE A 71 5.26 -9.19 16.80
C ILE A 71 6.12 -8.05 16.22
N ALA A 72 5.61 -7.35 15.20
CA ALA A 72 6.27 -6.22 14.54
C ALA A 72 5.94 -4.89 15.24
N LYS A 73 6.71 -4.60 16.29
CA LYS A 73 6.45 -3.48 17.21
C LYS A 73 6.86 -2.09 16.71
N ASN A 74 7.53 -1.99 15.56
CA ASN A 74 7.91 -0.71 14.98
C ASN A 74 7.09 -0.48 13.71
N MET A 75 6.54 0.72 13.54
CA MET A 75 5.85 1.15 12.32
C MET A 75 6.60 2.36 11.77
N LEU A 76 6.97 2.31 10.50
CA LEU A 76 7.44 3.49 9.78
C LEU A 76 6.24 4.20 9.16
N ASP A 77 6.00 5.45 9.57
CA ASP A 77 4.97 6.33 9.00
C ASP A 77 5.47 6.92 7.67
N LEU A 78 5.72 6.02 6.72
CA LEU A 78 6.08 6.34 5.35
C LEU A 78 4.92 5.99 4.46
N LYS A 79 4.42 6.96 3.70
CA LYS A 79 3.26 6.77 2.82
C LYS A 79 3.65 6.18 1.47
N TRP A 80 4.21 4.97 1.51
CA TRP A 80 4.93 4.36 0.39
C TRP A 80 4.04 3.94 -0.79
N GLY A 81 2.73 3.82 -0.60
CA GLY A 81 1.81 3.37 -1.65
C GLY A 81 0.38 3.85 -1.45
N VAL A 82 -0.36 3.84 -2.57
CA VAL A 82 -1.79 4.16 -2.61
C VAL A 82 -2.57 2.87 -2.79
N VAL A 83 -3.45 2.54 -1.86
CA VAL A 83 -4.46 1.51 -2.09
C VAL A 83 -5.59 2.12 -2.90
N MET A 84 -5.69 1.72 -4.17
CA MET A 84 -6.80 2.10 -5.04
C MET A 84 -7.90 1.03 -4.95
N ALA A 85 -9.07 1.43 -4.45
CA ALA A 85 -10.30 0.67 -4.59
C ALA A 85 -11.13 1.30 -5.70
N GLY A 86 -11.65 0.47 -6.61
CA GLY A 86 -12.50 0.90 -7.71
C GLY A 86 -13.75 0.04 -7.79
N ILE A 87 -14.85 0.64 -8.23
CA ILE A 87 -16.07 -0.10 -8.54
C ILE A 87 -16.01 -0.44 -10.03
N ILE A 88 -15.97 -1.72 -10.35
CA ILE A 88 -15.84 -2.23 -11.71
C ILE A 88 -17.18 -2.80 -12.16
N PHE A 89 -17.66 -2.37 -13.31
CA PHE A 89 -18.83 -2.94 -13.97
C PHE A 89 -18.42 -3.69 -15.22
N ASP A 90 -19.07 -4.82 -15.47
CA ASP A 90 -19.02 -5.42 -16.80
C ASP A 90 -19.61 -4.44 -17.83
N SER A 91 -18.89 -4.27 -18.95
CA SER A 91 -19.26 -3.29 -19.98
C SER A 91 -20.62 -3.60 -20.64
N LYS A 92 -21.00 -4.88 -20.75
CA LYS A 92 -22.30 -5.28 -21.32
C LYS A 92 -23.41 -4.99 -20.34
N VAL A 93 -23.18 -5.24 -19.04
CA VAL A 93 -24.13 -4.89 -17.98
C VAL A 93 -24.36 -3.38 -17.95
N TRP A 94 -23.30 -2.57 -17.95
CA TRP A 94 -23.42 -1.10 -17.95
C TRP A 94 -24.22 -0.57 -19.15
N LYS A 95 -23.97 -1.12 -20.35
CA LYS A 95 -24.70 -0.73 -21.58
C LYS A 95 -26.17 -1.13 -21.59
N ARG A 96 -26.57 -2.16 -20.83
CA ARG A 96 -27.98 -2.59 -20.71
C ARG A 96 -28.80 -1.67 -19.80
N ILE A 97 -28.13 -0.96 -18.88
CA ILE A 97 -28.80 0.01 -18.01
C ILE A 97 -29.26 1.20 -18.89
N PRO A 98 -30.56 1.58 -18.85
CA PRO A 98 -31.04 2.73 -19.59
C PRO A 98 -30.22 4.00 -19.29
N ILE A 99 -29.82 4.72 -20.34
CA ILE A 99 -28.93 5.89 -20.25
C ILE A 99 -29.42 6.95 -19.25
N LYS A 100 -30.74 7.08 -19.08
CA LYS A 100 -31.36 8.01 -18.14
C LYS A 100 -30.92 7.80 -16.68
N TYR A 101 -30.49 6.59 -16.30
CA TYR A 101 -30.02 6.29 -14.95
C TYR A 101 -28.51 6.45 -14.76
N HIS A 102 -27.72 6.57 -15.84
CA HIS A 102 -26.26 6.56 -15.74
C HIS A 102 -25.72 7.72 -14.89
N LYS A 103 -26.33 8.91 -15.01
CA LYS A 103 -25.90 10.10 -14.25
C LYS A 103 -26.15 9.93 -12.76
N GLU A 104 -27.35 9.49 -12.38
CA GLU A 104 -27.72 9.28 -10.99
C GLU A 104 -26.88 8.17 -10.35
N MET A 105 -26.70 7.05 -11.06
CA MET A 105 -25.82 5.97 -10.59
C MET A 105 -24.40 6.45 -10.34
N LYS A 106 -23.81 7.23 -11.25
CA LYS A 106 -22.48 7.81 -11.05
C LYS A 106 -22.42 8.69 -9.81
N SER A 107 -23.40 9.57 -9.62
CA SER A 107 -23.47 10.43 -8.43
C SER A 107 -23.49 9.61 -7.13
N VAL A 108 -24.31 8.56 -7.07
CA VAL A 108 -24.38 7.68 -5.89
C VAL A 108 -23.07 6.94 -5.67
N LEU A 109 -22.40 6.50 -6.73
CA LEU A 109 -21.10 5.84 -6.63
C LEU A 109 -20.02 6.81 -6.13
N ASP A 110 -20.02 8.06 -6.59
CA ASP A 110 -19.11 9.10 -6.13
C ASP A 110 -19.31 9.38 -4.62
N ASP A 111 -20.56 9.50 -4.16
CA ASP A 111 -20.88 9.66 -2.74
C ASP A 111 -20.40 8.47 -1.88
N ILE A 112 -20.57 7.24 -2.39
CA ILE A 112 -20.09 6.02 -1.72
C ILE A 112 -18.56 6.02 -1.64
N LEU A 113 -17.88 6.40 -2.73
CA LEU A 113 -16.42 6.47 -2.77
C LEU A 113 -15.90 7.52 -1.78
N GLU A 114 -16.48 8.73 -1.75
CA GLU A 114 -16.09 9.77 -0.81
C GLU A 114 -16.29 9.33 0.65
N ARG A 115 -17.44 8.74 0.96
CA ARG A 115 -17.73 8.22 2.30
C ARG A 115 -16.74 7.15 2.72
N ASN A 116 -16.45 6.18 1.85
CA ASN A 116 -15.49 5.12 2.13
C ASN A 116 -14.07 5.67 2.31
N GLN A 117 -13.66 6.66 1.53
CA GLN A 117 -12.37 7.33 1.72
C GLN A 117 -12.25 7.98 3.10
N LYS A 118 -13.30 8.69 3.53
CA LYS A 118 -13.33 9.30 4.86
C LYS A 118 -13.27 8.24 5.97
N LEU A 119 -14.09 7.20 5.88
CA LEU A 119 -14.10 6.09 6.84
C LEU A 119 -12.75 5.39 6.91
N ASN A 120 -12.09 5.16 5.77
CA ASN A 120 -10.76 4.54 5.75
C ASN A 120 -9.72 5.40 6.48
N ARG A 121 -9.71 6.73 6.28
CA ARG A 121 -8.81 7.64 6.99
C ARG A 121 -9.07 7.69 8.49
N GLU A 122 -10.34 7.65 8.89
CA GLU A 122 -10.71 7.63 10.31
C GLU A 122 -10.31 6.29 10.96
N SER A 123 -10.57 5.17 10.28
CA SER A 123 -10.17 3.84 10.74
C SER A 123 -8.66 3.71 10.86
N GLU A 124 -7.91 4.23 9.91
CA GLU A 124 -6.43 4.24 9.94
C GLU A 124 -5.92 4.91 11.22
N LYS A 125 -6.37 6.14 11.49
CA LYS A 125 -6.00 6.89 12.71
C LYS A 125 -6.37 6.13 13.98
N LYS A 126 -7.59 5.56 14.02
CA LYS A 126 -8.06 4.78 15.17
C LYS A 126 -7.22 3.53 15.37
N SER A 127 -6.87 2.81 14.30
CA SER A 127 -6.06 1.60 14.37
C SER A 127 -4.66 1.90 14.89
N ILE A 128 -4.00 2.93 14.36
CA ILE A 128 -2.67 3.35 14.85
C ILE A 128 -2.75 3.71 16.32
N LYS A 129 -3.73 4.53 16.73
CA LYS A 129 -3.91 4.92 18.13
C LYS A 129 -4.01 3.71 19.05
N ILE A 130 -4.88 2.75 18.72
CA ILE A 130 -5.05 1.52 19.51
C ILE A 130 -3.73 0.73 19.58
N MET A 131 -3.03 0.57 18.45
CA MET A 131 -1.77 -0.17 18.45
C MET A 131 -0.68 0.54 19.28
N VAL A 132 -0.60 1.88 19.25
CA VAL A 132 0.33 2.67 20.08
C VAL A 132 0.01 2.51 21.56
N GLU A 133 -1.26 2.59 21.95
CA GLU A 133 -1.72 2.32 23.32
C GLU A 133 -1.35 0.90 23.79
N ASN A 134 -1.12 -0.02 22.85
CA ASN A 134 -0.73 -1.41 23.10
C ASN A 134 0.74 -1.71 22.74
N GLY A 135 1.60 -0.69 22.69
CA GLY A 135 3.05 -0.85 22.62
C GLY A 135 3.68 -0.82 21.22
N LEU A 136 2.94 -0.39 20.19
CA LEU A 136 3.52 -0.04 18.89
C LEU A 136 4.32 1.26 18.99
N THR A 137 5.54 1.26 18.46
CA THR A 137 6.38 2.46 18.27
C THR A 137 6.24 2.97 16.85
N VAL A 138 5.86 4.24 16.68
CA VAL A 138 5.76 4.89 15.37
C VAL A 138 6.99 5.75 15.11
N HIS A 139 7.63 5.53 13.97
CA HIS A 139 8.77 6.28 13.48
C HIS A 139 8.30 7.16 12.32
N SER A 140 8.28 8.47 12.53
CA SER A 140 8.01 9.45 11.46
C SER A 140 9.31 9.88 10.82
N LEU A 141 9.28 10.13 9.51
CA LEU A 141 10.43 10.57 8.74
C LEU A 141 10.50 12.10 8.65
N THR A 142 11.71 12.62 8.70
CA THR A 142 12.01 14.00 8.29
C THR A 142 11.92 14.15 6.78
N GLU A 143 11.80 15.39 6.28
CA GLU A 143 11.80 15.67 4.84
C GLU A 143 13.05 15.10 4.14
N LYS A 144 14.22 15.21 4.77
CA LYS A 144 15.47 14.65 4.24
C LYS A 144 15.44 13.12 4.13
N GLU A 145 14.85 12.44 5.10
CA GLU A 145 14.74 10.98 5.04
C GLU A 145 13.69 10.55 4.03
N ILE A 146 12.60 11.32 3.85
CA ILE A 146 11.66 11.12 2.75
C ILE A 146 12.37 11.27 1.39
N ASP A 147 13.25 12.26 1.23
CA ASP A 147 14.00 12.45 -0.01
C ASP A 147 14.90 11.24 -0.32
N ILE A 148 15.53 10.64 0.69
CA ILE A 148 16.31 9.39 0.53
C ILE A 148 15.41 8.29 -0.05
N TRP A 149 14.22 8.11 0.52
CA TRP A 149 13.23 7.14 0.04
C TRP A 149 12.74 7.45 -1.38
N VAL A 150 12.59 8.73 -1.75
CA VAL A 150 12.19 9.14 -3.11
C VAL A 150 13.30 8.86 -4.13
N GLU A 151 14.55 9.19 -3.81
CA GLU A 151 15.69 8.91 -4.70
C GLU A 151 15.91 7.40 -4.88
N GLU A 152 15.78 6.62 -3.81
CA GLU A 152 15.80 5.15 -3.85
C GLU A 152 14.76 4.61 -4.86
N VAL A 153 13.50 5.08 -4.81
CA VAL A 153 12.47 4.71 -5.81
C VAL A 153 12.86 5.14 -7.22
N ARG A 154 13.44 6.33 -7.38
CA ARG A 154 13.86 6.82 -8.70
C ARG A 154 14.97 5.97 -9.30
N GLU A 155 15.86 5.42 -8.49
CA GLU A 155 16.94 4.55 -8.97
C GLU A 155 16.39 3.29 -9.62
N PHE A 156 15.38 2.64 -9.05
CA PHE A 156 14.80 1.43 -9.65
C PHE A 156 13.52 1.66 -10.45
N GLN A 157 13.04 2.90 -10.60
CA GLN A 157 11.81 3.19 -11.35
C GLN A 157 11.87 2.71 -12.82
N TYR A 158 13.07 2.67 -13.41
CA TYR A 158 13.26 2.20 -14.78
C TYR A 158 12.95 0.70 -14.91
N LEU A 159 13.09 -0.08 -13.83
CA LEU A 159 12.72 -1.50 -13.79
C LEU A 159 11.20 -1.71 -13.82
N LEU A 160 10.43 -0.68 -13.45
CA LEU A 160 8.97 -0.72 -13.54
C LEU A 160 8.49 -0.51 -14.98
N LYS A 161 9.27 0.24 -15.76
CA LYS A 161 8.90 0.68 -17.10
C LYS A 161 9.22 -0.40 -18.14
N GLY A 162 8.25 -0.76 -18.96
CA GLY A 162 8.39 -1.77 -20.01
C GLY A 162 8.00 -3.17 -19.53
N ASP A 163 8.82 -3.75 -18.64
CA ASP A 163 8.67 -5.16 -18.25
C ASP A 163 7.41 -5.42 -17.39
N VAL A 164 7.05 -4.48 -16.52
CA VAL A 164 5.92 -4.63 -15.57
C VAL A 164 4.79 -3.65 -15.85
N ILE A 165 5.12 -2.43 -16.26
CA ILE A 165 4.16 -1.38 -16.60
C ILE A 165 4.43 -0.93 -18.03
N PRO A 166 3.47 -1.04 -18.96
CA PRO A 166 3.61 -0.50 -20.31
C PRO A 166 4.03 0.97 -20.26
N GLU A 167 5.03 1.34 -21.06
CA GLU A 167 5.64 2.68 -21.05
C GLU A 167 4.61 3.81 -21.22
N GLU A 168 3.63 3.62 -22.11
CA GLU A 168 2.55 4.59 -22.31
C GLU A 168 1.76 4.87 -21.01
N ILE A 169 1.42 3.81 -20.28
CA ILE A 169 0.67 3.90 -19.02
C ILE A 169 1.53 4.56 -17.95
N TYR A 170 2.81 4.17 -17.85
CA TYR A 170 3.75 4.78 -16.92
C TYR A 170 3.87 6.29 -17.15
N ASN A 171 4.17 6.70 -18.38
CA ASN A 171 4.32 8.11 -18.74
C ASN A 171 3.03 8.91 -18.48
N LYS A 172 1.86 8.32 -18.79
CA LYS A 172 0.56 8.94 -18.51
C LYS A 172 0.36 9.20 -17.02
N VAL A 173 0.66 8.24 -16.15
CA VAL A 173 0.52 8.38 -14.70
C VAL A 173 1.47 9.44 -14.14
N ILE A 174 2.75 9.43 -14.54
CA ILE A 174 3.73 10.42 -14.09
C ILE A 174 3.31 11.85 -14.49
N ASN A 175 2.78 12.04 -15.70
CA ASN A 175 2.28 13.35 -16.13
C ASN A 175 1.05 13.82 -15.36
N LEU A 176 0.19 12.90 -14.88
CA LEU A 176 -0.95 13.23 -14.03
C LEU A 176 -0.53 13.63 -12.60
N ILE A 177 0.59 13.12 -12.11
CA ILE A 177 1.09 13.41 -10.76
C ILE A 177 1.90 14.73 -10.70
N LYS A 178 2.54 15.11 -11.81
CA LYS A 178 3.31 16.37 -11.91
C LYS A 178 2.44 17.63 -12.05
N ASN A 179 1.16 17.48 -12.39
CA ASN A 179 0.17 18.56 -12.47
C ASN A 179 -0.62 18.69 -11.17
#